data_AF-A0A2J8NQJ5-F1
#
_entry.id   AF-A0A2J8NQJ5-F1
#
_cell.length_a   1.000
_cell.length_b   1.000
_cell.length_c   1.000
_cell.angle_alpha   90.00
_cell.angle_beta   90.00
_cell.angle_gamma   90.00
#
_symmetry.space_group_name_H-M   'P 1'
#
loop_
_entity.id
_entity.type
_entity.pdbx_description
1 polymer ?
#
loop_
_entity_poly.entity_id
_entity_poly.type
_entity_poly.pdbx_seq_one_letter_code
_entity_poly.pdbx_strand_id
1 'polypeptide(L)'
;MYQFPESVTENFEYDDLAEACSFGDIVVFGTVFLSIFYSVVFAIGLVGNLLVVFALTNSKKPKSVTDIYLLNLALSDLLFVATLPFWTHYLINEKGLHNAMCKFTTAFFFIGFFGSIFFITVISIDRYLAIVLAANSMNNRTVQHGVTISLGVWAAAILVAAPQFM
;
A
#
# COMPACT_ATOMS: atom_id res chain seq x y z
N MET A 1 -30.63 -59.47 -5.92
CA MET A 1 -30.79 -58.36 -4.96
C MET A 1 -29.39 -57.97 -4.53
N TYR A 2 -28.83 -56.90 -5.11
CA TYR A 2 -27.53 -56.36 -4.72
C TYR A 2 -27.76 -55.45 -3.51
N GLN A 3 -27.16 -55.79 -2.37
CA GLN A 3 -27.14 -54.97 -1.17
C GLN A 3 -25.98 -53.97 -1.32
N PHE A 4 -26.28 -52.66 -1.31
CA PHE A 4 -25.24 -51.62 -1.22
C PHE A 4 -24.57 -51.70 0.17
N PRO A 5 -23.23 -51.56 0.29
CA PRO A 5 -22.59 -51.45 1.60
C PRO A 5 -22.94 -50.10 2.24
N GLU A 6 -23.20 -50.12 3.55
CA GLU A 6 -23.50 -48.95 4.37
C GLU A 6 -22.38 -47.89 4.23
N SER A 7 -22.79 -46.63 4.08
CA SER A 7 -21.91 -45.48 4.13
C SER A 7 -21.23 -45.41 5.50
N VAL A 8 -19.92 -45.61 5.53
CA VAL A 8 -19.10 -45.27 6.70
C VAL A 8 -19.10 -43.74 6.81
N THR A 9 -19.97 -43.19 7.65
CA THR A 9 -19.77 -41.84 8.19
C THR A 9 -18.60 -41.93 9.15
N GLU A 10 -17.41 -41.53 8.68
CA GLU A 10 -16.31 -41.17 9.59
C GLU A 10 -16.80 -39.97 10.42
N ASN A 11 -17.26 -40.26 11.63
CA ASN A 11 -17.45 -39.24 12.64
C ASN A 11 -16.05 -38.76 13.01
N PHE A 12 -15.66 -37.59 12.50
CA PHE A 12 -14.48 -36.89 12.98
C PHE A 12 -14.72 -36.51 14.43
N GLU A 13 -14.24 -37.34 15.35
CA GLU A 13 -14.18 -37.03 16.77
C GLU A 13 -13.15 -35.90 16.91
N TYR A 14 -13.63 -34.70 17.21
CA TYR A 14 -12.75 -33.56 17.47
C TYR A 14 -11.98 -33.90 18.75
N ASP A 15 -10.65 -33.90 18.67
CA ASP A 15 -9.81 -34.14 19.83
C ASP A 15 -9.96 -32.95 20.80
N ASP A 16 -10.85 -33.10 21.78
CA ASP A 16 -11.10 -32.10 22.83
C ASP A 16 -9.86 -31.88 23.74
N LEU A 17 -8.82 -32.72 23.60
CA LEU A 17 -7.53 -32.58 24.28
C LEU A 17 -6.47 -31.92 23.39
N ALA A 18 -6.78 -31.54 22.15
CA ALA A 18 -5.86 -30.82 21.29
C ALA A 18 -5.50 -29.47 21.95
N GLU A 19 -4.23 -29.33 22.35
CA GLU A 19 -3.71 -28.07 22.89
C GLU A 19 -3.86 -26.96 21.85
N ALA A 20 -4.45 -25.83 22.26
CA ALA A 20 -4.53 -24.65 21.43
C ALA A 20 -3.12 -24.15 21.06
N CYS A 21 -2.90 -23.79 19.80
CA CYS A 21 -1.62 -23.29 19.35
C CYS A 21 -1.25 -21.98 20.07
N SER A 22 -0.19 -22.02 20.89
CA SER A 22 0.32 -20.86 21.62
C SER A 22 1.30 -20.07 20.75
N PHE A 23 0.88 -18.90 20.26
CA PHE A 23 1.70 -17.99 19.46
C PHE A 23 2.36 -16.86 20.29
N GLY A 24 2.37 -16.97 21.62
CA GLY A 24 2.77 -15.89 22.53
C GLY A 24 4.12 -15.26 22.18
N ASP A 25 5.17 -16.06 22.08
CA ASP A 25 6.53 -15.58 21.79
C ASP A 25 6.63 -14.90 20.41
N ILE A 26 5.91 -15.43 19.41
CA ILE A 26 5.89 -14.89 18.03
C ILE A 26 5.18 -13.54 18.01
N VAL A 27 4.08 -13.39 18.75
CA VAL A 27 3.33 -12.13 18.85
C VAL A 27 4.14 -11.05 19.57
N VAL A 28 4.84 -11.41 20.67
CA VAL A 28 5.70 -10.47 21.39
C VAL A 28 6.86 -10.00 20.51
N PHE A 29 7.56 -10.94 19.87
CA PHE A 29 8.64 -10.60 18.94
C PHE A 29 8.14 -9.74 17.78
N GLY A 30 7.03 -10.13 17.15
CA GLY A 30 6.42 -9.40 16.04
C GLY A 30 6.04 -7.98 16.41
N THR A 31 5.45 -7.78 17.60
CA THR A 31 5.05 -6.46 18.10
C THR A 31 6.26 -5.53 18.26
N VAL A 32 7.34 -6.02 18.89
CA VAL A 32 8.57 -5.24 19.08
C VAL A 32 9.24 -4.93 17.75
N PHE A 33 9.41 -5.95 16.91
CA PHE A 33 10.05 -5.81 15.60
C PHE A 33 9.30 -4.85 14.69
N LEU A 34 7.98 -5.02 14.53
CA LEU A 34 7.14 -4.17 13.68
C LEU A 34 7.09 -2.73 14.19
N SER A 35 7.02 -2.53 15.51
CA SER A 35 7.03 -1.18 16.10
C SER A 35 8.31 -0.41 15.76
N ILE A 36 9.47 -1.07 15.88
CA ILE A 36 10.77 -0.47 15.52
C ILE A 36 10.82 -0.23 14.00
N PHE A 37 10.44 -1.22 13.21
CA PHE A 37 10.46 -1.14 11.74
C PHE A 37 9.57 -0.01 11.22
N TYR A 38 8.32 0.08 11.67
CA TYR A 38 7.39 1.14 11.30
C TYR A 38 7.88 2.53 11.72
N SER A 39 8.53 2.65 12.88
CA SER A 39 9.10 3.92 13.33
C SER A 39 10.25 4.39 12.42
N VAL A 40 11.13 3.48 12.03
CA VAL A 40 12.25 3.77 11.12
C VAL A 40 11.73 4.14 9.72
N VAL A 41 10.79 3.35 9.18
CA VAL A 41 10.19 3.61 7.87
C VAL A 41 9.43 4.94 7.87
N PHE A 42 8.70 5.25 8.95
CA PHE A 42 8.04 6.55 9.11
C PHE A 42 9.04 7.70 9.06
N ALA A 43 10.12 7.64 9.85
CA ALA A 43 11.10 8.73 9.90
C ALA A 43 11.79 8.95 8.55
N ILE A 44 12.29 7.88 7.94
CA ILE A 44 12.99 7.96 6.64
C ILE A 44 12.02 8.37 5.54
N GLY A 45 10.85 7.74 5.49
CA GLY A 45 9.84 7.98 4.47
C GLY A 45 9.25 9.38 4.56
N LEU A 46 9.00 9.91 5.76
CA LEU A 46 8.52 11.28 5.94
C LEU A 46 9.56 12.28 5.44
N VAL A 47 10.81 12.18 5.91
CA VAL A 47 11.87 13.12 5.52
C VAL A 47 12.17 13.03 4.02
N GLY A 48 12.31 11.82 3.49
CA GLY A 48 12.62 11.59 2.08
C GLY A 48 11.53 12.11 1.15
N ASN A 49 10.27 11.75 1.39
CA ASN A 49 9.18 12.15 0.52
C ASN A 49 8.82 13.63 0.65
N LEU A 50 8.91 14.23 1.85
CA LEU A 50 8.78 15.68 2.00
C LEU A 50 9.88 16.44 1.26
N LEU A 51 11.12 15.92 1.28
CA LEU A 51 12.22 16.52 0.52
C LEU A 51 11.95 16.45 -0.99
N VAL A 52 11.41 15.34 -1.49
CA VAL A 52 11.01 15.22 -2.91
C VAL A 52 9.92 16.24 -3.25
N VAL A 53 8.87 16.33 -2.44
CA VAL A 53 7.80 17.33 -2.63
C VAL A 53 8.39 18.74 -2.63
N PHE A 54 9.21 19.08 -1.64
CA PHE A 54 9.86 20.39 -1.51
C PHE A 54 10.78 20.71 -2.70
N ALA A 55 11.63 19.77 -3.11
CA ALA A 55 12.58 19.96 -4.21
C ALA A 55 11.84 20.15 -5.53
N LEU A 56 10.76 19.40 -5.74
CA LEU A 56 9.91 19.57 -6.91
C LEU A 56 9.19 20.92 -6.82
N THR A 57 8.38 21.20 -5.80
CA THR A 57 7.54 22.42 -5.76
C THR A 57 8.34 23.73 -5.79
N ASN A 58 9.54 23.75 -5.20
CA ASN A 58 10.41 24.94 -5.23
C ASN A 58 11.27 25.06 -6.49
N SER A 59 11.27 24.06 -7.36
CA SER A 59 11.99 24.15 -8.64
C SER A 59 11.33 25.18 -9.55
N LYS A 60 12.09 26.19 -9.95
CA LYS A 60 11.66 27.22 -10.93
C LYS A 60 11.62 26.69 -12.37
N LYS A 61 12.03 25.44 -12.60
CA LYS A 61 12.04 24.83 -13.94
C LYS A 61 10.62 24.46 -14.36
N PRO A 62 10.31 24.52 -15.67
CA PRO A 62 9.05 24.02 -16.19
C PRO A 62 8.90 22.54 -15.81
N LYS A 63 7.70 22.17 -15.39
CA LYS A 63 7.40 20.81 -14.91
C LYS A 63 7.28 19.85 -16.09
N SER A 64 8.03 18.76 -16.02
CA SER A 64 7.87 17.63 -16.93
C SER A 64 6.75 16.70 -16.46
N VAL A 65 6.27 15.83 -17.36
CA VAL A 65 5.30 14.78 -17.01
C VAL A 65 5.86 13.85 -15.92
N THR A 66 7.15 13.52 -15.97
CA THR A 66 7.81 12.71 -14.94
C THR A 66 7.79 13.40 -13.58
N ASP A 67 7.96 14.73 -13.51
CA ASP A 67 7.89 15.47 -12.24
C ASP A 67 6.50 15.39 -11.60
N ILE A 68 5.44 15.32 -12.41
CA ILE A 68 4.07 15.13 -11.94
C ILE A 68 3.91 13.74 -11.32
N TYR A 69 4.41 12.70 -11.98
CA TYR A 69 4.35 11.34 -11.43
C TYR A 69 5.19 11.19 -10.17
N LEU A 70 6.38 11.79 -10.12
CA LEU A 70 7.22 11.81 -8.91
C LEU A 70 6.54 12.55 -7.76
N LEU A 71 5.83 13.65 -8.03
CA LEU A 71 5.06 14.35 -7.00
C LEU A 71 3.92 13.48 -6.48
N ASN A 72 3.17 12.81 -7.36
CA ASN A 72 2.08 11.93 -6.93
C ASN A 72 2.59 10.68 -6.19
N LEU A 73 3.73 10.12 -6.60
CA LEU A 73 4.43 9.05 -5.88
C LEU A 73 4.80 9.48 -4.47
N ALA A 74 5.40 10.67 -4.32
CA ALA A 74 5.75 11.18 -3.00
C ALA A 74 4.50 11.43 -2.13
N LEU A 75 3.39 11.87 -2.73
CA LEU A 75 2.11 12.02 -2.02
C LEU A 75 1.53 10.66 -1.58
N SER A 76 1.58 9.63 -2.43
CA SER A 76 1.10 8.28 -2.05
C SER A 76 1.96 7.64 -0.97
N ASP A 77 3.29 7.83 -1.04
CA ASP A 77 4.20 7.40 0.01
C ASP A 77 3.97 8.15 1.32
N LEU A 78 3.71 9.46 1.29
CA LEU A 78 3.36 10.26 2.47
C LEU A 78 2.06 9.78 3.12
N LEU A 79 1.02 9.48 2.31
CA LEU A 79 -0.22 8.89 2.82
C LEU A 79 0.06 7.56 3.51
N PHE A 80 0.84 6.67 2.88
CA PHE A 80 1.21 5.38 3.45
C PHE A 80 1.97 5.54 4.77
N VAL A 81 3.08 6.30 4.80
CA VAL A 81 3.91 6.41 6.01
C VAL A 81 3.21 7.12 7.14
N ALA A 82 2.33 8.08 6.86
CA ALA A 82 1.54 8.77 7.88
C ALA A 82 0.60 7.82 8.65
N THR A 83 0.27 6.65 8.09
CA THR A 83 -0.52 5.63 8.80
C THR A 83 0.30 4.76 9.76
N LEU A 84 1.61 4.67 9.58
CA LEU A 84 2.48 3.77 10.37
C LEU A 84 2.45 4.04 11.88
N PRO A 85 2.44 5.29 12.38
CA PRO A 85 2.29 5.56 13.82
C PRO A 85 0.98 5.01 14.39
N PHE A 86 -0.11 5.01 13.62
CA PHE A 86 -1.39 4.45 14.03
C PHE A 86 -1.35 2.92 14.09
N TRP A 87 -0.63 2.27 13.16
CA TRP A 87 -0.37 0.84 13.22
C TRP A 87 0.46 0.45 14.45
N THR A 88 1.50 1.20 14.78
CA THR A 88 2.28 1.00 16.00
C THR A 88 1.42 1.17 17.26
N HIS A 89 0.56 2.19 17.29
CA HIS A 89 -0.38 2.38 18.39
C HIS A 89 -1.38 1.22 18.52
N TYR A 90 -1.86 0.67 17.39
CA TYR A 90 -2.73 -0.50 17.36
C TYR A 90 -2.05 -1.77 17.90
N LEU A 91 -0.76 -1.95 17.61
CA LEU A 91 0.01 -3.10 18.10
C LEU A 91 0.26 -3.06 19.62
N ILE A 92 0.37 -1.86 20.20
CA ILE A 92 0.75 -1.68 21.61
C ILE A 92 -0.47 -1.56 22.53
N ASN A 93 -1.60 -1.03 22.04
CA ASN A 93 -2.78 -0.80 22.87
C ASN A 93 -3.87 -1.84 22.62
N GLU A 94 -4.18 -2.64 23.63
CA GLU A 94 -5.33 -3.56 23.61
C GLU A 94 -6.68 -2.83 23.48
N LYS A 95 -6.74 -1.56 23.89
CA LYS A 95 -7.88 -0.68 23.66
C LYS A 95 -7.82 -0.17 22.22
N GLY A 96 -8.39 -0.95 21.31
CA GLY A 96 -8.39 -0.69 19.88
C GLY A 96 -8.83 0.74 19.50
N LEU A 97 -8.37 1.17 18.33
CA LEU A 97 -8.73 2.44 17.72
C LEU A 97 -10.25 2.47 17.41
N HIS A 98 -10.91 3.61 17.57
CA HIS A 98 -12.33 3.75 17.27
C HIS A 98 -12.63 3.26 15.84
N ASN A 99 -13.75 2.54 15.61
CA ASN A 99 -14.05 1.87 14.34
C ASN A 99 -13.86 2.78 13.10
N ALA A 100 -14.29 4.04 13.19
CA ALA A 100 -14.09 5.03 12.13
C ALA A 100 -12.60 5.28 11.83
N MET A 101 -11.78 5.49 12.86
CA MET A 101 -10.34 5.75 12.71
C MET A 101 -9.60 4.52 12.16
N CYS A 102 -10.00 3.30 12.56
CA CYS A 102 -9.48 2.06 11.96
C CYS A 102 -9.74 2.00 10.45
N LYS A 103 -10.98 2.25 10.02
CA LYS A 103 -11.33 2.30 8.59
C LYS A 103 -10.53 3.36 7.82
N PHE A 104 -10.37 4.56 8.39
CA PHE A 104 -9.57 5.62 7.74
C PHE A 104 -8.09 5.25 7.64
N THR A 105 -7.48 4.74 8.71
CA THR A 105 -6.08 4.30 8.71
C THR A 105 -5.86 3.19 7.68
N THR A 106 -6.73 2.18 7.65
CA THR A 106 -6.66 1.10 6.66
C THR A 106 -6.86 1.61 5.23
N ALA A 107 -7.80 2.51 5.01
CA ALA A 107 -8.03 3.11 3.70
C ALA A 107 -6.80 3.87 3.20
N PHE A 108 -6.24 4.78 4.00
CA PHE A 108 -5.04 5.54 3.60
C PHE A 108 -3.82 4.65 3.40
N PHE A 109 -3.68 3.60 4.21
CA PHE A 109 -2.61 2.62 4.05
C PHE A 109 -2.67 1.94 2.68
N PHE A 110 -3.81 1.37 2.30
CA PHE A 110 -3.95 0.66 1.03
C PHE A 110 -3.97 1.60 -0.18
N ILE A 111 -4.62 2.77 -0.08
CA ILE A 111 -4.62 3.77 -1.15
C ILE A 111 -3.19 4.27 -1.41
N GLY A 112 -2.43 4.56 -0.35
CA GLY A 112 -1.01 4.94 -0.45
C GLY A 112 -0.17 3.82 -1.06
N PHE A 113 -0.31 2.60 -0.55
CA PHE A 113 0.43 1.42 -1.02
C PHE A 113 0.20 1.12 -2.52
N PHE A 114 -1.06 0.99 -2.95
CA PHE A 114 -1.38 0.74 -4.35
C PHE A 114 -1.04 1.95 -5.23
N GLY A 115 -1.25 3.16 -4.73
CA GLY A 115 -0.85 4.39 -5.40
C GLY A 115 0.65 4.38 -5.74
N SER A 116 1.51 4.07 -4.78
CA SER A 116 2.96 4.03 -4.99
C SER A 116 3.37 2.98 -6.03
N ILE A 117 2.79 1.78 -5.97
CA ILE A 117 3.05 0.73 -6.98
C ILE A 117 2.64 1.20 -8.38
N PHE A 118 1.45 1.78 -8.52
CA PHE A 118 0.95 2.23 -9.81
C PHE A 118 1.73 3.43 -10.35
N PHE A 119 2.13 4.38 -9.51
CA PHE A 119 2.98 5.50 -9.96
C PHE A 119 4.37 5.04 -10.37
N ILE A 120 5.02 4.14 -9.63
CA ILE A 120 6.29 3.52 -10.06
C ILE A 120 6.13 2.81 -11.41
N THR A 121 5.03 2.09 -11.59
CA THR A 121 4.72 1.39 -12.84
C THR A 121 4.58 2.36 -14.01
N VAL A 122 3.79 3.42 -13.85
CA VAL A 122 3.60 4.46 -14.87
C VAL A 122 4.91 5.19 -15.18
N ILE A 123 5.73 5.51 -14.17
CA ILE A 123 7.07 6.10 -14.38
C ILE A 123 7.95 5.17 -15.21
N SER A 124 7.92 3.87 -14.89
CA SER A 124 8.71 2.85 -15.61
C SER A 124 8.29 2.73 -17.07
N ILE A 125 6.98 2.72 -17.33
CA ILE A 125 6.42 2.74 -18.70
C ILE A 125 6.82 4.03 -19.41
N ASP A 126 6.66 5.19 -18.78
CA ASP A 126 7.03 6.49 -19.35
C ASP A 126 8.51 6.52 -19.75
N ARG A 127 9.41 6.02 -18.89
CA ARG A 127 10.84 5.90 -19.17
C ARG A 127 11.13 4.91 -20.29
N TYR A 128 10.49 3.75 -20.29
CA TYR A 128 10.63 2.77 -21.36
C TYR A 128 10.25 3.35 -22.72
N LEU A 129 9.08 4.00 -22.82
CA LEU A 129 8.64 4.66 -24.05
C LEU A 129 9.58 5.81 -24.44
N ALA A 130 10.17 6.52 -23.47
CA ALA A 130 11.11 7.60 -23.76
C ALA A 130 12.41 7.06 -24.37
N ILE A 131 12.89 5.92 -23.89
CA ILE A 131 14.17 5.37 -24.34
C ILE A 131 13.99 4.62 -25.67
N VAL A 132 12.94 3.80 -25.76
CA VAL A 132 12.73 2.89 -26.90
C VAL A 132 12.00 3.58 -28.06
N LEU A 133 11.01 4.43 -27.78
CA LEU A 133 10.18 5.06 -28.82
C LEU A 133 10.58 6.50 -29.14
N ALA A 134 11.30 7.23 -28.27
CA ALA A 134 11.76 8.57 -28.63
C ALA A 134 12.89 8.58 -29.69
N ALA A 135 13.43 7.41 -30.04
CA ALA A 135 14.21 7.25 -31.28
C ALA A 135 13.36 7.52 -32.55
N ASN A 136 12.02 7.48 -32.46
CA ASN A 136 11.08 7.54 -33.60
C ASN A 136 10.05 8.69 -33.55
N SER A 137 10.35 9.83 -32.91
CA SER A 137 9.49 11.05 -32.91
C SER A 137 8.20 10.95 -32.06
N MET A 138 8.30 11.20 -30.75
CA MET A 138 7.14 11.40 -29.85
C MET A 138 7.24 12.72 -29.09
N ASN A 139 6.77 13.81 -29.70
CA ASN A 139 6.75 15.17 -29.16
C ASN A 139 5.37 15.60 -28.61
N ASN A 140 4.59 14.68 -28.00
CA ASN A 140 3.26 15.01 -27.47
C ASN A 140 3.08 14.71 -25.96
N ARG A 141 4.17 14.73 -25.20
CA ARG A 141 4.14 14.58 -23.73
C ARG A 141 3.78 15.92 -23.07
N THR A 142 2.50 16.25 -23.06
CA THR A 142 2.02 17.47 -22.38
C THR A 142 1.71 17.20 -20.92
N VAL A 143 1.89 18.23 -20.08
CA VAL A 143 1.53 18.23 -18.65
C VAL A 143 0.09 17.76 -18.43
N GLN A 144 -0.83 18.14 -19.32
CA GLN A 144 -2.23 17.72 -19.26
C GLN A 144 -2.40 16.19 -19.34
N HIS A 145 -1.64 15.50 -20.20
CA HIS A 145 -1.69 14.03 -20.27
C HIS A 145 -1.20 13.40 -18.95
N GLY A 146 -0.14 13.97 -18.36
CA GLY A 146 0.37 13.52 -17.06
C GLY A 146 -0.67 13.64 -15.95
N VAL A 147 -1.40 14.76 -15.90
CA VAL A 147 -2.48 14.96 -14.91
C VAL A 147 -3.61 13.96 -15.11
N THR A 148 -4.06 13.75 -16.35
CA THR A 148 -5.13 12.78 -16.65
C THR A 148 -4.75 11.36 -16.25
N ILE A 149 -3.51 10.93 -16.55
CA ILE A 149 -3.01 9.61 -16.14
C ILE A 149 -2.95 9.50 -14.62
N SER A 150 -2.44 10.53 -13.93
CA SER A 150 -2.42 10.53 -12.46
C SER A 150 -3.81 10.38 -11.84
N LEU A 151 -4.82 11.06 -12.37
CA LEU A 151 -6.21 10.92 -11.90
C LEU A 151 -6.73 9.50 -12.10
N GLY A 152 -6.42 8.88 -13.25
CA GLY A 152 -6.76 7.48 -13.51
C GLY A 152 -6.07 6.52 -12.54
N VAL A 153 -4.79 6.76 -12.23
CA VAL A 153 -4.02 5.98 -11.24
C VAL A 153 -4.64 6.08 -9.84
N TRP A 154 -5.00 7.28 -9.41
CA TRP A 154 -5.67 7.47 -8.11
C TRP A 154 -7.02 6.73 -8.06
N ALA A 155 -7.84 6.83 -9.11
CA ALA A 155 -9.10 6.10 -9.19
C ALA A 155 -8.88 4.58 -9.13
N ALA A 156 -7.89 4.06 -9.85
CA ALA A 156 -7.53 2.64 -9.82
C ALA A 156 -7.05 2.21 -8.43
N ALA A 157 -6.20 2.99 -7.77
CA ALA A 157 -5.72 2.72 -6.42
C ALA A 157 -6.88 2.65 -5.41
N ILE A 158 -7.83 3.59 -5.49
CA ILE A 158 -9.02 3.61 -4.62
C ILE A 158 -9.91 2.40 -4.90
N LEU A 159 -10.15 2.05 -6.16
CA LEU A 159 -10.99 0.90 -6.53
C LEU A 159 -10.40 -0.41 -5.99
N VAL A 160 -9.10 -0.60 -6.12
CA VAL A 160 -8.41 -1.81 -5.62
C VAL A 160 -8.33 -1.81 -4.09
N ALA A 161 -8.21 -0.64 -3.46
CA ALA A 161 -8.20 -0.51 -2.01
C ALA A 161 -9.59 -0.70 -1.36
N ALA A 162 -10.68 -0.38 -2.06
CA ALA A 162 -12.05 -0.40 -1.55
C ALA A 162 -12.44 -1.66 -0.73
N PRO A 163 -12.20 -2.90 -1.20
CA PRO A 163 -12.56 -4.09 -0.43
C PRO A 163 -11.79 -4.27 0.88
N GLN A 164 -10.68 -3.55 1.09
CA GLN A 164 -9.84 -3.71 2.28
C GLN A 164 -10.35 -2.91 3.49
N PHE A 165 -11.16 -1.86 3.27
CA PHE A 165 -11.63 -0.98 4.34
C PHE A 165 -13.17 -0.84 4.40
N MET A 166 -13.89 -1.54 3.51
CA MET A 166 -15.36 -1.60 3.50
C MET A 166 -15.89 -2.47 4.63
#